data_AF-A0A7C3H6W4-F1
#
_entry.id   AF-A0A7C3H6W4-F1
#
_cell.length_a   1.000
_cell.length_b   1.000
_cell.length_c   1.000
_cell.angle_alpha   90.00
_cell.angle_beta   90.00
_cell.angle_gamma   90.00
#
_symmetry.space_group_name_H-M   'P 1'
#
loop_
_entity.id
_entity.type
_entity.pdbx_description
1 polymer ?
#
loop_
_entity_poly.entity_id
_entity_poly.type
_entity_poly.pdbx_seq_one_letter_code
_entity_poly.pdbx_strand_id
1 'polypeptide(L)'
;MKPCFGYIRVSTAKQGEGASLEAQKDAITVFASQNNLKVTQWFEEKETAAKSGRPVFNKMLRLLRKGEATGLIMHKIDRSARNLKDWAIVSELPDEGVDVYIATETLDFRSRGGRLTADIQAVIAADYIRNLRSETLKGLNQRLKQGLYPFRAPIGYLDNGAGKPKTPDPIKAPLIKLMFDLYNSGQYSYRSLQAEINQRGLRNHANSPISLTGIETILKNPFYIGIIE
;
A
#
# COMPACT_ATOMS: atom_id res chain seq x y z
N MET A 1 16.87 -6.24 33.37
CA MET A 1 16.58 -5.69 32.02
C MET A 1 15.20 -5.06 32.03
N LYS A 2 15.04 -3.86 31.48
CA LYS A 2 13.72 -3.19 31.41
C LYS A 2 12.81 -3.92 30.41
N PRO A 3 11.57 -4.30 30.77
CA PRO A 3 10.65 -4.94 29.84
C PRO A 3 10.16 -3.93 28.80
N CYS A 4 10.32 -4.27 27.53
CA CYS A 4 9.91 -3.44 26.40
C CYS A 4 9.10 -4.26 25.39
N PHE A 5 8.22 -3.60 24.66
CA PHE A 5 7.58 -4.18 23.48
C PHE A 5 8.36 -3.85 22.22
N GLY A 6 8.44 -4.81 21.30
CA GLY A 6 8.99 -4.59 19.96
C GLY A 6 7.86 -4.41 18.96
N TYR A 7 7.89 -3.32 18.18
CA TYR A 7 6.90 -3.07 17.13
C TYR A 7 7.57 -3.04 15.75
N ILE A 8 7.04 -3.87 14.85
CA ILE A 8 7.54 -4.01 13.47
C ILE A 8 6.39 -3.97 12.48
N ARG A 9 6.65 -3.44 11.29
CA ARG A 9 5.62 -3.25 10.26
C ARG A 9 6.16 -3.47 8.86
N VAL A 10 5.31 -4.03 8.00
CA VAL A 10 5.51 -4.02 6.54
C VAL A 10 4.25 -3.57 5.82
N SER A 11 4.43 -2.78 4.76
CA SER A 11 3.36 -2.39 3.84
C SER A 11 3.32 -3.37 2.68
N THR A 12 2.22 -4.12 2.54
CA THR A 12 1.91 -5.13 1.50
C THR A 12 2.69 -6.44 1.53
N ALA A 13 2.01 -7.54 1.86
CA ALA A 13 2.57 -8.90 1.76
C ALA A 13 2.88 -9.30 0.31
N LYS A 14 4.10 -9.00 -0.18
CA LYS A 14 4.68 -9.63 -1.38
C LYS A 14 5.65 -10.74 -0.97
N GLN A 15 5.78 -11.76 -1.82
CA GLN A 15 6.78 -12.83 -1.64
C GLN A 15 8.18 -12.19 -1.62
N GLY A 16 8.91 -12.36 -0.50
CA GLY A 16 10.23 -11.75 -0.26
C GLY A 16 10.31 -10.88 1.01
N GLU A 17 9.18 -10.45 1.59
CA GLU A 17 9.18 -9.54 2.75
C GLU A 17 9.31 -10.20 4.13
N GLY A 18 9.32 -11.54 4.21
CA GLY A 18 9.68 -12.26 5.45
C GLY A 18 11.05 -11.84 5.96
N ALA A 19 12.01 -11.70 5.04
CA ALA A 19 13.34 -11.18 5.32
C ALA A 19 13.36 -9.72 5.80
N SER A 20 12.35 -8.92 5.42
CA SER A 20 12.25 -7.53 5.89
C SER A 20 11.86 -7.48 7.37
N LEU A 21 10.84 -8.23 7.80
CA LEU A 21 10.41 -8.28 9.20
C LEU A 21 11.48 -8.90 10.10
N GLU A 22 12.13 -9.96 9.64
CA GLU A 22 13.25 -10.59 10.34
C GLU A 22 14.39 -9.59 10.54
N ALA A 23 14.79 -8.85 9.51
CA ALA A 23 15.80 -7.80 9.65
C ALA A 23 15.42 -6.71 10.67
N GLN A 24 14.13 -6.32 10.77
CA GLN A 24 13.68 -5.39 11.81
C GLN A 24 13.80 -6.00 13.21
N LYS A 25 13.40 -7.27 13.36
CA LYS A 25 13.52 -7.99 14.64
C LYS A 25 14.97 -8.12 15.07
N ASP A 26 15.86 -8.46 14.14
CA ASP A 26 17.28 -8.62 14.42
C ASP A 26 17.88 -7.29 14.86
N ALA A 27 17.62 -6.19 14.14
CA ALA A 27 18.07 -4.86 14.53
C ALA A 27 17.58 -4.45 15.92
N ILE A 28 16.28 -4.65 16.22
CA ILE A 28 15.69 -4.36 17.53
C ILE A 28 16.31 -5.26 18.62
N THR A 29 16.56 -6.53 18.33
CA THR A 29 17.11 -7.49 19.30
C THR A 29 18.57 -7.16 19.63
N VAL A 30 19.37 -6.79 18.62
CA VAL A 30 20.74 -6.31 18.80
C VAL A 30 20.75 -5.04 19.64
N PHE A 31 19.92 -4.06 19.28
CA PHE A 31 19.78 -2.82 20.04
C PHE A 31 19.37 -3.06 21.49
N ALA A 32 18.37 -3.92 21.71
CA ALA A 32 17.86 -4.24 23.04
C ALA A 32 18.94 -4.90 23.91
N SER A 33 19.71 -5.83 23.35
CA SER A 33 20.81 -6.50 24.03
C SER A 33 21.91 -5.52 24.44
N GLN A 34 22.28 -4.59 23.55
CA GLN A 34 23.29 -3.56 23.82
C GLN A 34 22.86 -2.56 24.90
N ASN A 35 21.56 -2.30 25.04
CA ASN A 35 21.00 -1.32 25.97
C ASN A 35 20.37 -1.92 27.23
N ASN A 36 20.61 -3.22 27.51
CA ASN A 36 20.07 -3.94 28.68
C ASN A 36 18.52 -3.92 28.76
N LEU A 37 17.87 -3.94 27.58
CA LEU A 37 16.42 -3.98 27.39
C LEU A 37 15.98 -5.40 27.03
N LYS A 38 14.81 -5.82 27.50
CA LYS A 38 14.23 -7.14 27.18
C LYS A 38 12.96 -6.96 26.38
N VAL A 39 12.94 -7.46 25.14
CA VAL A 39 11.70 -7.53 24.35
C VAL A 39 10.81 -8.64 24.92
N THR A 40 9.72 -8.28 25.59
CA THR A 40 8.78 -9.23 26.22
C THR A 40 7.71 -9.71 25.24
N GLN A 41 7.36 -8.89 24.26
CA GLN A 41 6.35 -9.21 23.26
C GLN A 41 6.62 -8.47 21.95
N TRP A 42 6.34 -9.16 20.83
CA TRP A 42 6.39 -8.60 19.48
C TRP A 42 5.00 -8.24 18.98
N PHE A 43 4.88 -7.06 18.40
CA PHE A 43 3.68 -6.54 17.76
C PHE A 43 3.98 -6.35 16.28
N GLU A 44 3.48 -7.29 15.47
CA GLU A 44 3.75 -7.34 14.03
C GLU A 44 2.52 -6.88 13.25
N GLU A 45 2.63 -5.75 12.55
CA GLU A 45 1.55 -5.20 11.74
C GLU A 45 1.83 -5.46 10.25
N LYS A 46 0.92 -6.16 9.59
CA LYS A 46 0.98 -6.44 8.14
C LYS A 46 -0.14 -5.68 7.45
N GLU A 47 0.21 -4.57 6.81
CA GLU A 47 -0.77 -3.78 6.05
C GLU A 47 -1.10 -4.54 4.76
N THR A 48 -2.36 -4.97 4.61
CA THR A 48 -2.89 -5.50 3.36
C THR A 48 -3.74 -4.41 2.71
N ALA A 49 -3.72 -4.33 1.37
CA ALA A 49 -4.46 -3.32 0.61
C ALA A 49 -5.99 -3.31 0.91
N ALA A 50 -6.52 -4.37 1.54
CA ALA A 50 -7.94 -4.56 1.84
C ALA A 50 -8.36 -4.17 3.27
N LYS A 51 -7.44 -4.04 4.24
CA LYS A 51 -7.78 -3.71 5.64
C LYS A 51 -7.21 -2.36 6.03
N SER A 52 -8.10 -1.36 6.06
CA SER A 52 -7.82 -0.06 6.67
C SER A 52 -7.90 -0.19 8.20
N GLY A 53 -6.85 0.21 8.91
CA GLY A 53 -6.82 0.23 10.38
C GLY A 53 -5.45 -0.10 10.98
N ARG A 54 -5.30 0.14 12.28
CA ARG A 54 -4.09 -0.16 13.07
C ARG A 54 -4.39 -0.99 14.33
N PRO A 55 -4.99 -2.19 14.18
CA PRO A 55 -5.46 -2.97 15.32
C PRO A 55 -4.31 -3.47 16.21
N VAL A 56 -3.17 -3.85 15.64
CA VAL A 56 -2.03 -4.36 16.42
C VAL A 56 -1.34 -3.23 17.16
N PHE A 57 -1.15 -2.09 16.50
CA PHE A 57 -0.62 -0.88 17.14
C PHE A 57 -1.53 -0.38 18.27
N ASN A 58 -2.85 -0.32 18.05
CA ASN A 58 -3.80 0.10 19.09
C ASN A 58 -3.82 -0.88 20.27
N LYS A 59 -3.71 -2.19 20.00
CA LYS A 59 -3.58 -3.21 21.05
C LYS A 59 -2.30 -3.00 21.86
N MET A 60 -1.16 -2.78 21.20
CA MET A 60 0.12 -2.49 21.84
C MET A 60 0.03 -1.28 22.76
N LEU A 61 -0.50 -0.15 22.27
CA LEU A 61 -0.68 1.07 23.07
C LEU A 61 -1.53 0.83 24.32
N ARG A 62 -2.61 0.05 24.20
CA ARG A 62 -3.44 -0.32 25.35
C ARG A 62 -2.66 -1.11 26.40
N LEU A 63 -1.79 -2.03 25.98
CA LEU A 63 -0.99 -2.85 26.90
C LEU A 63 0.15 -2.02 27.54
N LEU A 64 0.77 -1.10 26.79
CA LEU A 64 1.74 -0.13 27.33
C LEU A 64 1.11 0.72 28.42
N ARG A 65 -0.07 1.29 28.16
CA ARG A 65 -0.82 2.10 29.14
C ARG A 65 -1.30 1.34 30.37
N LYS A 66 -1.38 0.00 30.29
CA LYS A 66 -1.64 -0.87 31.45
C LYS A 66 -0.39 -1.18 32.28
N GLY A 67 0.79 -0.75 31.84
CA GLY A 67 2.06 -1.03 32.49
C GLY A 67 2.61 -2.43 32.23
N GLU A 68 2.12 -3.14 31.21
CA GLU A 68 2.62 -4.49 30.87
C GLU A 68 4.06 -4.47 30.31
N ALA A 69 4.54 -3.30 29.87
CA ALA A 69 5.93 -3.02 29.59
C ALA A 69 6.27 -1.56 29.92
N THR A 70 7.54 -1.30 30.19
CA THR A 70 8.07 0.03 30.55
C THR A 70 8.56 0.83 29.34
N GLY A 71 8.60 0.22 28.16
CA GLY A 71 9.07 0.89 26.96
C GLY A 71 8.64 0.23 25.66
N LEU A 72 8.86 0.96 24.57
CA LEU A 72 8.58 0.59 23.20
C LEU A 72 9.88 0.72 22.38
N ILE A 73 10.23 -0.34 21.67
CA ILE A 73 11.34 -0.34 20.71
C ILE A 73 10.77 -0.49 19.31
N MET A 74 11.08 0.47 18.46
CA MET A 74 10.76 0.47 17.03
C MET A 74 12.05 0.39 16.22
N HIS A 75 11.98 -0.12 14.99
CA HIS A 75 13.17 -0.24 14.16
C HIS A 75 13.70 1.13 13.73
N LYS A 76 12.86 1.97 13.13
CA LYS A 76 13.20 3.30 12.57
C LYS A 76 11.97 4.21 12.52
N ILE A 77 12.18 5.52 12.52
CA ILE A 77 11.14 6.51 12.17
C ILE A 77 11.04 6.51 10.63
N ASP A 78 10.12 5.72 10.08
CA ASP A 78 10.14 5.42 8.65
C ASP A 78 9.05 6.09 7.81
N ARG A 79 9.22 5.92 6.50
CA ARG A 79 8.29 6.32 5.45
C ARG A 79 7.01 5.48 5.42
N SER A 80 6.87 4.47 6.29
CA SER A 80 5.61 3.74 6.48
C SER A 80 4.78 4.34 7.62
N ALA A 81 5.34 5.30 8.37
CA ALA A 81 4.61 6.34 9.09
C ALA A 81 3.92 7.29 8.08
N ARG A 82 3.00 6.74 7.28
CA ARG A 82 2.01 7.50 6.49
C ARG A 82 1.15 8.43 7.34
N ASN A 83 1.30 8.39 8.66
CA ASN A 83 0.38 8.99 9.57
C ASN A 83 1.15 9.66 10.71
N LEU A 84 1.41 10.96 10.54
CA LEU A 84 1.84 11.84 11.61
C LEU A 84 0.95 11.71 12.86
N LYS A 85 -0.30 11.25 12.73
CA LYS A 85 -1.16 10.97 13.90
C LYS A 85 -0.62 9.85 14.77
N ASP A 86 -0.07 8.79 14.19
CA ASP A 86 0.50 7.70 15.00
C ASP A 86 1.84 8.10 15.60
N TRP A 87 2.61 8.93 14.87
CA TRP A 87 3.80 9.55 15.44
C TRP A 87 3.45 10.40 16.66
N ALA A 88 2.43 11.26 16.57
CA ALA A 88 1.99 12.11 17.69
C ALA A 88 1.68 11.27 18.95
N ILE A 89 1.01 10.13 18.78
CA ILE A 89 0.75 9.22 19.90
C ILE A 89 2.05 8.64 20.47
N VAL A 90 2.98 8.20 19.62
CA VAL A 90 4.28 7.65 20.07
C VAL A 90 5.13 8.71 20.77
N SER A 91 5.15 9.95 20.27
CA SER A 91 5.91 11.05 20.86
C SER A 91 5.38 11.49 22.23
N GLU A 92 4.12 11.20 22.55
CA GLU A 92 3.48 11.48 23.83
C GLU A 92 3.70 10.36 24.87
N LEU A 93 4.04 9.13 24.45
CA LEU A 93 4.28 8.00 25.37
C LEU A 93 5.30 8.29 26.49
N PRO A 94 6.41 9.01 26.25
CA PRO A 94 7.33 9.39 27.31
C PRO A 94 6.70 10.25 28.41
N ASP A 95 5.68 11.05 28.10
CA ASP A 95 4.94 11.85 29.08
C ASP A 95 3.99 10.98 29.92
N GLU A 96 3.60 9.81 29.39
CA GLU A 96 2.87 8.76 30.10
C GLU A 96 3.81 7.82 30.89
N GLY A 97 5.13 8.08 30.89
CA GLY A 97 6.13 7.27 31.61
C GLY A 97 6.62 6.03 30.84
N VAL A 98 6.33 5.92 29.55
CA VAL A 98 6.77 4.84 28.67
C VAL A 98 8.00 5.27 27.88
N ASP A 99 9.13 4.59 28.07
CA ASP A 99 10.36 4.88 27.32
C ASP A 99 10.23 4.49 25.84
N VAL A 100 10.60 5.39 24.92
CA VAL A 100 10.58 5.11 23.47
C VAL A 100 12.01 4.99 22.95
N TYR A 101 12.26 3.97 22.13
CA TYR A 101 13.56 3.67 21.54
C TYR A 101 13.43 3.40 20.04
N ILE A 102 14.38 3.94 19.26
CA ILE A 102 14.50 3.71 17.83
C ILE A 102 15.81 2.94 17.57
N ALA A 103 15.74 1.72 17.05
CA ALA A 103 16.90 0.83 16.97
C ALA A 103 17.99 1.34 16.00
N THR A 104 17.64 2.09 14.96
CA THR A 104 18.59 2.64 13.98
C THR A 104 19.17 4.00 14.39
N GLU A 105 18.67 4.63 15.43
CA GLU A 105 18.96 6.04 15.73
C GLU A 105 19.14 6.26 17.23
N THR A 106 20.20 6.97 17.59
CA THR A 106 20.46 7.34 18.99
C THR A 106 19.65 8.59 19.34
N LEU A 107 18.37 8.41 19.66
CA LEU A 107 17.46 9.48 20.07
C LEU A 107 17.13 9.39 21.55
N ASP A 108 17.34 10.49 22.28
CA ASP A 108 16.91 10.63 23.66
C ASP A 108 15.56 11.35 23.76
N PHE A 109 14.50 10.55 23.88
CA PHE A 109 13.11 11.03 24.03
C PHE A 109 12.82 11.69 25.38
N ARG A 110 13.75 11.73 26.33
CA ARG A 110 13.61 12.47 27.60
C ARG A 110 14.19 13.88 27.49
N SER A 111 15.07 14.12 26.54
CA SER A 111 15.61 15.45 26.27
C SER A 111 14.72 16.24 25.31
N ARG A 112 14.66 17.56 25.49
CA ARG A 112 13.99 18.47 24.55
C ARG A 112 14.59 18.36 23.14
N GLY A 113 15.92 18.25 23.05
CA GLY A 113 16.64 18.17 21.78
C GLY A 113 16.33 16.88 21.02
N GLY A 114 16.34 15.73 21.70
CA GLY A 114 16.04 14.44 21.08
C GLY A 114 14.60 14.34 20.59
N ARG A 115 13.62 14.85 21.37
CA ARG A 115 12.22 14.94 20.92
C ARG A 115 12.08 15.81 19.66
N LEU A 116 12.69 17.00 19.65
CA LEU A 116 12.65 17.90 18.49
C LEU A 116 13.25 17.25 17.23
N THR A 117 14.40 16.58 17.37
CA THR A 117 15.02 15.85 16.24
C THR A 117 14.09 14.77 15.71
N ALA A 118 13.48 13.99 16.60
CA ALA A 118 12.56 12.92 16.23
C ALA A 118 11.31 13.47 15.50
N ASP A 119 10.76 14.59 15.96
CA ASP A 119 9.63 15.27 15.32
C ASP A 119 9.98 15.79 13.92
N ILE A 120 11.16 16.41 13.75
CA ILE A 120 11.65 16.87 12.46
C ILE A 120 11.80 15.68 11.49
N GLN A 121 12.38 14.57 11.95
CA GLN A 121 12.53 13.37 11.14
C GLN A 121 11.18 12.79 10.73
N ALA A 122 10.20 12.75 11.62
CA ALA A 122 8.85 12.30 11.32
C ALA A 122 8.18 13.20 10.25
N VAL A 123 8.35 14.52 10.35
CA VAL A 123 7.84 15.49 9.35
C VAL A 123 8.52 15.29 7.99
N ILE A 124 9.84 15.13 7.96
CA ILE A 124 10.60 14.88 6.72
C ILE A 124 10.15 13.57 6.06
N ALA A 125 9.97 12.51 6.85
CA ALA A 125 9.49 11.22 6.36
C ALA A 125 8.09 11.34 5.74
N ALA A 126 7.19 12.07 6.39
CA ALA A 126 5.85 12.33 5.88
C ALA A 126 5.87 13.17 4.59
N ASP A 127 6.74 14.18 4.52
CA ASP A 127 6.90 15.03 3.34
C ASP A 127 7.42 14.26 2.14
N TYR A 128 8.42 13.40 2.34
CA TYR A 128 8.95 12.54 1.29
C TYR A 128 7.84 11.70 0.62
N ILE A 129 6.91 11.15 1.39
CA ILE A 129 5.76 10.37 0.85
C ILE A 129 4.84 11.27 0.02
N ARG A 130 4.54 12.48 0.50
CA ARG A 130 3.71 13.45 -0.24
C ARG A 130 4.37 13.85 -1.55
N ASN A 131 5.67 14.13 -1.54
CA ASN A 131 6.44 14.45 -2.73
C ASN A 131 6.48 13.28 -3.70
N LEU A 132 6.74 12.06 -3.24
CA LEU A 132 6.72 10.86 -4.08
C LEU A 132 5.36 10.67 -4.78
N ARG A 133 4.26 10.90 -4.06
CA ARG A 133 2.90 10.86 -4.63
C ARG A 133 2.73 11.95 -5.70
N SER A 134 3.15 13.18 -5.39
CA SER A 134 3.09 14.31 -6.33
C SER A 134 3.86 14.01 -7.61
N GLU A 135 5.11 13.54 -7.50
CA GLU A 135 5.94 13.19 -8.67
C GLU A 135 5.36 12.04 -9.48
N THR A 136 4.79 11.03 -8.82
CA THR A 136 4.08 9.94 -9.51
C THR A 136 2.90 10.47 -10.31
N LEU A 137 2.06 11.33 -9.71
CA LEU A 137 0.91 11.94 -10.39
C LEU A 137 1.34 12.85 -11.54
N LYS A 138 2.41 13.64 -11.37
CA LYS A 138 2.99 14.45 -12.46
C LYS A 138 3.42 13.58 -13.63
N GLY A 139 4.11 12.47 -13.37
CA GLY A 139 4.52 11.52 -14.40
C GLY A 139 3.34 10.86 -15.13
N LEU A 140 2.28 10.49 -14.40
CA LEU A 140 1.04 9.98 -15.00
C LEU A 140 0.37 11.02 -15.90
N ASN A 141 0.20 12.25 -15.39
CA ASN A 141 -0.41 13.35 -16.13
C ASN A 141 0.40 13.73 -17.39
N GLN A 142 1.73 13.68 -17.32
CA GLN A 142 2.58 13.92 -18.48
C GLN A 142 2.36 12.86 -19.57
N ARG A 143 2.20 11.59 -19.21
CA ARG A 143 1.88 10.53 -20.17
C ARG A 143 0.51 10.75 -20.80
N LEU A 144 -0.50 11.10 -20.02
CA LEU A 144 -1.83 11.42 -20.54
C LEU A 144 -1.79 12.60 -21.52
N LYS A 145 -1.04 13.67 -21.22
CA LYS A 145 -0.81 14.79 -22.14
C LYS A 145 -0.12 14.39 -23.44
N GLN A 146 0.68 13.34 -23.43
CA GLN A 146 1.33 12.76 -24.61
C GLN A 146 0.42 11.78 -25.38
N GLY A 147 -0.84 11.61 -24.97
CA GLY A 147 -1.75 10.62 -25.54
C GLY A 147 -1.44 9.18 -25.13
N LEU A 148 -0.62 8.98 -24.10
CA LEU A 148 -0.17 7.67 -23.65
C LEU A 148 -0.94 7.23 -22.41
N TYR A 149 -1.72 6.16 -22.54
CA TYR A 149 -2.41 5.56 -21.40
C TYR A 149 -1.41 4.87 -20.46
N PRO A 150 -1.25 5.34 -19.21
CA PRO A 150 -0.15 4.92 -18.34
C PRO A 150 -0.40 3.59 -17.64
N PHE A 151 -1.65 3.10 -17.65
CA PHE A 151 -2.03 1.87 -16.99
C PHE A 151 -1.98 0.67 -17.96
N ARG A 152 -2.28 -0.52 -17.42
CA ARG A 152 -2.40 -1.74 -18.22
C ARG A 152 -3.43 -1.55 -19.34
N ALA A 153 -3.12 -2.02 -20.53
CA ALA A 153 -4.05 -1.98 -21.67
C ALA A 153 -5.42 -2.60 -21.30
N PRO A 154 -6.54 -1.93 -21.58
CA PRO A 154 -7.87 -2.52 -21.43
C PRO A 154 -8.04 -3.78 -22.29
N ILE A 155 -8.97 -4.65 -21.92
CA ILE A 155 -9.23 -5.90 -22.66
C ILE A 155 -9.60 -5.55 -24.12
N GLY A 156 -9.01 -6.25 -25.09
CA GLY A 156 -9.14 -5.88 -26.50
C GLY A 156 -8.02 -4.98 -27.02
N TYR A 157 -7.09 -4.54 -26.16
CA TYR A 157 -5.89 -3.82 -26.56
C TYR A 157 -4.64 -4.54 -26.05
N LEU A 158 -3.55 -4.39 -26.81
CA LEU A 158 -2.22 -4.89 -26.50
C LEU A 158 -1.43 -3.85 -25.72
N ASP A 159 -0.67 -4.35 -24.74
CA ASP A 159 0.33 -3.54 -24.05
C ASP A 159 1.67 -3.65 -24.79
N ASN A 160 2.04 -2.60 -25.51
CA ASN A 160 3.25 -2.58 -26.33
C ASN A 160 4.53 -2.22 -25.54
N GLY A 161 4.43 -2.12 -24.21
CA GLY A 161 5.52 -1.73 -23.33
C GLY A 161 5.43 -0.28 -22.85
N ALA A 162 6.36 0.10 -21.98
CA ALA A 162 6.35 1.41 -21.35
C ALA A 162 6.51 2.55 -22.36
N GLY A 163 5.67 3.57 -22.24
CA GLY A 163 5.75 4.78 -23.09
C GLY A 163 5.29 4.58 -24.54
N LYS A 164 4.63 3.46 -24.87
CA LYS A 164 4.07 3.23 -26.20
C LYS A 164 2.54 3.27 -26.18
N PRO A 165 1.89 3.74 -27.27
CA PRO A 165 0.45 3.66 -27.42
C PRO A 165 -0.05 2.22 -27.32
N LYS A 166 -1.25 2.04 -26.78
CA LYS A 166 -1.91 0.73 -26.76
C LYS A 166 -2.57 0.51 -28.12
N THR A 167 -2.39 -0.66 -28.72
CA THR A 167 -2.94 -0.99 -30.05
C THR A 167 -4.04 -2.03 -29.94
N PRO A 168 -5.04 -2.05 -30.83
CA PRO A 168 -6.08 -3.08 -30.82
C PRO A 168 -5.50 -4.49 -30.94
N ASP A 169 -5.95 -5.42 -30.10
CA ASP A 169 -5.65 -6.83 -30.19
C ASP A 169 -6.42 -7.43 -31.38
N PRO A 170 -5.75 -8.08 -32.35
CA PRO A 170 -6.41 -8.57 -33.57
C PRO A 170 -7.50 -9.62 -33.30
N ILE A 171 -7.44 -10.32 -32.17
CA ILE A 171 -8.40 -11.36 -31.78
C ILE A 171 -9.46 -10.77 -30.85
N LYS A 172 -9.04 -10.01 -29.83
CA LYS A 172 -9.95 -9.55 -28.78
C LYS A 172 -10.70 -8.26 -29.14
N ALA A 173 -10.11 -7.36 -29.93
CA ALA A 173 -10.76 -6.09 -30.29
C ALA A 173 -12.09 -6.29 -31.06
N PRO A 174 -12.18 -7.20 -32.05
CA PRO A 174 -13.45 -7.49 -32.73
C PRO A 174 -14.55 -7.99 -31.78
N LEU A 175 -14.17 -8.81 -30.79
CA LEU A 175 -15.12 -9.32 -29.79
C LEU A 175 -15.61 -8.24 -28.84
N ILE A 176 -14.76 -7.27 -28.49
CA ILE A 176 -15.16 -6.10 -27.70
C ILE A 176 -16.14 -5.24 -28.49
N LYS A 177 -15.85 -4.95 -29.77
CA LYS A 177 -16.76 -4.18 -30.62
C LYS A 177 -18.13 -4.87 -30.71
N LEU A 178 -18.14 -6.17 -30.98
CA LEU A 178 -19.35 -6.99 -30.99
C LEU A 178 -20.11 -6.90 -29.67
N MET A 179 -19.42 -6.94 -28.53
CA MET A 179 -20.07 -6.82 -27.22
C MET A 179 -20.82 -5.48 -27.06
N PHE A 180 -20.23 -4.38 -27.49
CA PHE A 180 -20.90 -3.07 -27.49
C PHE A 180 -22.11 -3.06 -28.43
N ASP A 181 -21.98 -3.63 -29.63
CA ASP A 181 -23.07 -3.72 -30.62
C ASP A 181 -24.26 -4.54 -30.06
N LEU A 182 -23.98 -5.69 -29.44
CA LEU A 182 -25.00 -6.54 -28.81
C LEU A 182 -25.68 -5.83 -27.63
N TYR A 183 -24.93 -5.12 -26.78
CA TYR A 183 -25.53 -4.39 -25.68
C TYR A 183 -26.40 -3.22 -26.17
N ASN A 184 -25.92 -2.49 -27.18
CA ASN A 184 -26.65 -1.37 -27.79
C ASN A 184 -27.95 -1.80 -28.48
N SER A 185 -28.09 -3.07 -28.87
CA SER A 185 -29.36 -3.61 -29.40
C SER A 185 -30.53 -3.58 -28.42
N GLY A 186 -30.25 -3.45 -27.11
CA GLY A 186 -31.26 -3.50 -26.04
C GLY A 186 -31.79 -4.91 -25.72
N GLN A 187 -31.36 -5.95 -26.45
CA GLN A 187 -31.84 -7.33 -26.28
C GLN A 187 -31.03 -8.13 -25.26
N TYR A 188 -29.87 -7.62 -24.85
CA TYR A 188 -28.93 -8.32 -23.98
C TYR A 188 -28.83 -7.65 -22.61
N SER A 189 -29.19 -8.40 -21.56
CA SER A 189 -28.80 -8.07 -20.19
C SER A 189 -27.31 -8.34 -19.98
N TYR A 190 -26.71 -7.83 -18.89
CA TYR A 190 -25.33 -8.16 -18.54
C TYR A 190 -25.08 -9.67 -18.44
N ARG A 191 -26.06 -10.45 -17.94
CA ARG A 191 -25.92 -11.91 -17.81
C ARG A 191 -25.96 -12.62 -19.16
N SER A 192 -26.90 -12.26 -20.04
CA SER A 192 -26.94 -12.87 -21.37
C SER A 192 -25.76 -12.44 -22.23
N LEU A 193 -25.31 -11.18 -22.12
CA LEU A 193 -24.12 -10.67 -22.79
C LEU A 193 -22.84 -11.40 -22.33
N GLN A 194 -22.70 -11.63 -21.03
CA GLN A 194 -21.57 -12.39 -20.48
C GLN A 194 -21.51 -13.81 -21.05
N ALA A 195 -22.64 -14.52 -21.09
CA ALA A 195 -22.71 -15.87 -21.62
C ALA A 195 -22.31 -15.90 -23.10
N GLU A 196 -22.89 -15.01 -23.90
CA GLU A 196 -22.64 -14.87 -25.34
C GLU A 196 -21.16 -14.60 -25.65
N ILE A 197 -20.57 -13.62 -24.98
CA ILE A 197 -19.19 -13.19 -25.24
C ILE A 197 -18.16 -14.20 -24.72
N ASN A 198 -18.46 -14.90 -23.62
CA ASN A 198 -17.62 -16.00 -23.16
C ASN A 198 -17.70 -17.22 -24.09
N GLN A 199 -18.86 -17.53 -24.65
CA GLN A 199 -19.03 -18.59 -25.64
C GLN A 199 -18.21 -18.30 -26.90
N ARG A 200 -18.18 -17.02 -27.33
CA ARG A 200 -17.35 -16.54 -28.45
C ARG A 200 -15.86 -16.43 -28.15
N GLY A 201 -15.44 -16.77 -26.94
CA GLY A 201 -14.01 -16.94 -26.60
C GLY A 201 -13.32 -15.69 -26.05
N LEU A 202 -14.04 -14.61 -25.71
CA LEU A 202 -13.39 -13.49 -25.01
C LEU A 202 -12.94 -13.94 -23.61
N ARG A 203 -11.69 -13.61 -23.27
CA ARG A 203 -11.08 -13.96 -21.98
C ARG A 203 -10.39 -12.75 -21.38
N ASN A 204 -10.39 -12.70 -20.05
CA ASN A 204 -9.71 -11.65 -19.30
C ASN A 204 -8.18 -11.76 -19.45
N HIS A 205 -7.45 -10.89 -18.77
CA HIS A 205 -5.99 -10.89 -18.81
C HIS A 205 -5.32 -12.12 -18.18
N ALA A 206 -6.01 -12.83 -17.28
CA ALA A 206 -5.57 -14.10 -16.69
C ALA A 206 -6.06 -15.33 -17.50
N ASN A 207 -6.55 -15.09 -18.72
CA ASN A 207 -7.12 -16.09 -19.61
C ASN A 207 -8.36 -16.83 -19.05
N SER A 208 -9.03 -16.26 -18.06
CA SER A 208 -10.28 -16.80 -17.51
C SER A 208 -11.51 -16.16 -18.21
N PRO A 209 -12.70 -16.79 -18.11
CA PRO A 209 -13.95 -16.19 -18.58
C PRO A 209 -14.19 -14.81 -17.98
N ILE A 210 -14.81 -13.91 -18.74
CA ILE A 210 -15.22 -12.59 -18.29
C ILE A 210 -16.34 -12.74 -17.25
N SER A 211 -16.19 -12.12 -16.09
CA SER A 211 -17.21 -12.04 -15.05
C SER A 211 -18.29 -11.00 -15.39
N LEU A 212 -19.44 -11.05 -14.69
CA LEU A 212 -20.46 -9.99 -14.79
C LEU A 212 -19.90 -8.60 -14.49
N THR A 213 -19.08 -8.49 -13.44
CA THR A 213 -18.38 -7.26 -13.09
C THR A 213 -17.40 -6.82 -14.18
N GLY A 214 -16.77 -7.78 -14.87
CA GLY A 214 -15.91 -7.52 -16.01
C GLY A 214 -16.65 -6.91 -17.20
N ILE A 215 -17.85 -7.41 -17.53
CA ILE A 215 -18.73 -6.81 -18.55
C ILE A 215 -19.06 -5.36 -18.18
N GLU A 216 -19.52 -5.13 -16.95
CA GLU A 216 -19.83 -3.78 -16.47
C GLU A 216 -18.61 -2.84 -16.55
N THR A 217 -17.43 -3.35 -16.17
CA THR A 217 -16.17 -2.59 -16.20
C THR A 217 -15.81 -2.21 -17.63
N ILE A 218 -15.94 -3.12 -18.59
CA ILE A 218 -15.63 -2.86 -20.00
C ILE A 218 -16.62 -1.84 -20.58
N LEU A 219 -17.93 -2.03 -20.38
CA LEU A 219 -18.96 -1.15 -20.94
C LEU A 219 -18.90 0.28 -20.40
N LYS A 220 -18.47 0.46 -19.15
CA LYS A 220 -18.30 1.79 -18.52
C LYS A 220 -16.95 2.43 -18.78
N ASN A 221 -16.01 1.74 -19.43
CA ASN A 221 -14.65 2.24 -19.56
C ASN A 221 -14.54 3.29 -20.69
N PRO A 222 -14.22 4.56 -20.35
CA PRO A 222 -14.14 5.65 -21.33
C PRO A 222 -13.02 5.47 -22.36
N PHE A 223 -12.06 4.58 -22.11
CA PHE A 223 -10.99 4.25 -23.06
C PHE A 223 -11.55 3.78 -24.42
N TYR A 224 -12.64 3.01 -24.43
CA TYR A 224 -13.22 2.48 -25.67
C TYR A 224 -13.87 3.55 -26.56
N ILE A 225 -14.11 4.74 -26.03
CA ILE A 225 -14.59 5.91 -26.78
C ILE A 225 -13.47 6.94 -27.03
N GLY A 226 -12.21 6.56 -26.79
CA GLY A 226 -11.04 7.39 -27.08
C GLY A 226 -10.68 8.40 -25.98
N ILE A 227 -11.31 8.33 -24.81
CA ILE A 227 -11.01 9.20 -23.67
C ILE A 227 -10.02 8.49 -22.74
N ILE A 228 -8.93 9.19 -22.39
CA ILE A 228 -7.94 8.74 -21.41
C ILE A 228 -7.91 9.73 -20.25
N GLU A 229 -8.04 9.22 -19.02
CA GLU A 229 -8.07 9.98 -17.77
C GLU A 229 -7.38 9.23 -16.62
#